data_AF-A0ABD2THK8-F1
#
_entry.id   AF-A0ABD2THK8-F1
#
_cell.length_a   1.000
_cell.length_b   1.000
_cell.length_c   1.000
_cell.angle_alpha   90.00
_cell.angle_beta   90.00
_cell.angle_gamma   90.00
#
_symmetry.space_group_name_H-M   'P 1'
#
loop_
_entity.id
_entity.type
_entity.pdbx_description
1 polymer ?
#
loop_
_entity_poly.entity_id
_entity_poly.type
_entity_poly.pdbx_seq_one_letter_code
_entity_poly.pdbx_strand_id
1 'polypeptide(L)'
;MGSTSNSNTWIGGGFTVEGSFARISGTNTWQARDPEPMLRFLDSWEKLLPSSVLQSILENIILPKLSAAVNSWDPRRETVPIHSWVHPWLPLLGQRLESCYHTIRSRLESVLHAWHPSDMSAYYILSPWKTVFDAINWEKLMVRFIVPKLLAVMHEFQINPANQNLDQFYWVRTWATAIPIHHMLPILDIFFNKWQEVLYHWLCSNPNFEEVTKWYLGWKELIPPELQANEHIRYRLNLALDMMNQAVEGLEVVQPGLRENISYLRVLEQRQFETQKKAAVQAQSRPSVGSNSGIQMDGAVDMSMKEVIEVHAQENGLLFKPKPGRMQDGHQIYGFGNISIIIDSLNQKVFAQVEDRWSFVSLEQLLDLHNRSGSKRR
;
A
#
# COMPACT_ATOMS: atom_id res chain seq x y z
N MET A 1 -23.06 44.49 88.44
CA MET A 1 -22.73 44.79 87.04
C MET A 1 -22.22 43.49 86.42
N GLY A 2 -23.09 42.65 85.86
CA GLY A 2 -23.29 42.45 84.41
C GLY A 2 -22.29 41.40 83.88
N SER A 3 -22.62 40.10 83.79
CA SER A 3 -23.34 39.35 82.73
C SER A 3 -22.70 39.38 81.32
N THR A 4 -22.72 38.20 80.67
CA THR A 4 -22.46 37.81 79.26
C THR A 4 -21.02 37.42 78.90
N SER A 5 -20.69 36.42 78.06
CA SER A 5 -21.39 35.29 77.41
C SER A 5 -20.33 34.42 76.72
N ASN A 6 -20.61 33.12 76.56
CA ASN A 6 -19.91 32.11 75.75
C ASN A 6 -19.71 32.49 74.27
N SER A 7 -18.61 32.00 73.66
CA SER A 7 -18.61 31.50 72.26
C SER A 7 -17.37 30.68 71.88
N ASN A 8 -17.60 29.38 71.69
CA ASN A 8 -17.05 28.42 70.71
C ASN A 8 -15.68 28.67 70.03
N THR A 9 -14.75 27.74 70.26
CA THR A 9 -13.76 27.28 69.27
C THR A 9 -13.52 25.77 69.42
N TRP A 10 -14.26 24.97 68.65
CA TRP A 10 -13.96 23.56 68.35
C TRP A 10 -13.81 23.43 66.83
N ILE A 11 -12.60 23.60 66.29
CA ILE A 11 -12.24 23.11 64.94
C ILE A 11 -10.77 22.73 64.95
N GLY A 12 -10.46 21.50 64.54
CA GLY A 12 -9.15 21.16 64.00
C GLY A 12 -8.56 19.84 64.50
N GLY A 13 -9.01 18.71 63.95
CA GLY A 13 -8.34 17.43 64.20
C GLY A 13 -9.10 16.23 63.67
N GLY A 14 -9.36 16.15 62.37
CA GLY A 14 -10.11 15.01 61.81
C GLY A 14 -9.77 14.57 60.38
N PHE A 15 -8.92 15.27 59.63
CA PHE A 15 -8.78 15.01 58.18
C PHE A 15 -7.45 14.43 57.70
N THR A 16 -6.49 14.13 58.58
CA THR A 16 -5.15 13.67 58.16
C THR A 16 -4.95 12.15 58.16
N VAL A 17 -5.84 11.39 58.79
CA VAL A 17 -5.64 9.93 59.01
C VAL A 17 -6.27 9.07 57.89
N GLU A 18 -7.36 9.50 57.27
CA GLU A 18 -8.01 8.73 56.19
C GLU A 18 -7.24 8.80 54.86
N GLY A 19 -6.68 9.97 54.53
CA GLY A 19 -5.85 10.15 53.33
C GLY A 19 -4.50 9.42 53.39
N SER A 20 -4.02 9.06 54.59
CA SER A 20 -2.77 8.32 54.79
C SER A 20 -2.98 6.80 54.74
N PHE A 21 -4.15 6.27 55.12
CA PHE A 21 -4.48 4.85 54.96
C PHE A 21 -4.70 4.45 53.49
N ALA A 22 -5.38 5.30 52.70
CA ALA A 22 -5.53 5.09 51.25
C ALA A 22 -4.17 5.06 50.52
N ARG A 23 -3.20 5.83 51.02
CA ARG A 23 -1.80 5.87 50.54
C ARG A 23 -0.93 4.68 50.95
N ILE A 24 -1.36 3.82 51.88
CA ILE A 24 -0.51 2.73 52.40
C ILE A 24 -0.99 1.36 51.91
N SER A 25 -2.30 1.11 51.80
CA SER A 25 -2.81 -0.21 51.38
C SER A 25 -3.04 -0.39 49.88
N GLY A 26 -3.40 0.67 49.14
CA GLY A 26 -3.69 0.57 47.69
C GLY A 26 -2.49 0.88 46.79
N THR A 27 -1.66 1.84 47.18
CA THR A 27 -0.62 2.43 46.30
C THR A 27 0.73 1.74 46.36
N ASN A 28 1.04 0.98 47.42
CA ASN A 28 2.28 0.21 47.54
C ASN A 28 2.19 -1.25 47.08
N THR A 29 0.98 -1.82 46.98
CA THR A 29 0.77 -3.24 46.67
C THR A 29 0.59 -3.50 45.17
N TRP A 30 0.08 -2.52 44.43
CA TRP A 30 -0.17 -2.65 43.01
C TRP A 30 1.10 -2.59 42.13
N GLN A 31 1.14 -3.49 41.14
CA GLN A 31 2.18 -3.61 40.12
C GLN A 31 1.69 -3.12 38.76
N ALA A 32 2.51 -2.34 38.06
CA ALA A 32 2.13 -1.78 36.75
C ALA A 32 1.71 -2.84 35.71
N ARG A 33 2.29 -4.04 35.77
CA ARG A 33 2.01 -5.17 34.86
C ARG A 33 0.71 -5.93 35.19
N ASP A 34 0.07 -5.63 36.31
CA ASP A 34 -1.21 -6.19 36.73
C ASP A 34 -2.17 -5.05 37.10
N PRO A 35 -2.84 -4.41 36.13
CA PRO A 35 -3.60 -3.17 36.35
C PRO A 35 -4.87 -3.35 37.20
N GLU A 36 -5.44 -4.56 37.25
CA GLU A 36 -6.77 -4.85 37.78
C GLU A 36 -6.96 -4.44 39.26
N PRO A 37 -6.03 -4.70 40.20
CA PRO A 37 -6.22 -4.31 41.59
C PRO A 37 -6.38 -2.80 41.81
N MET A 38 -5.63 -1.98 41.06
CA MET A 38 -5.72 -0.52 41.17
C MET A 38 -6.94 0.02 40.43
N LEU A 39 -7.31 -0.56 39.28
CA LEU A 39 -8.54 -0.17 38.58
C LEU A 39 -9.78 -0.41 39.44
N ARG A 40 -9.90 -1.59 40.06
CA ARG A 40 -11.00 -1.88 41.01
C ARG A 40 -11.05 -0.93 42.18
N PHE A 41 -9.87 -0.53 42.69
CA PHE A 41 -9.79 0.48 43.73
C PHE A 41 -10.33 1.83 43.24
N LEU A 42 -9.93 2.31 42.07
CA LEU A 42 -10.43 3.57 41.54
C LEU A 42 -11.95 3.53 41.27
N ASP A 43 -12.45 2.43 40.69
CA ASP A 43 -13.88 2.26 40.40
C ASP A 43 -14.73 2.24 41.68
N SER A 44 -14.26 1.54 42.72
CA SER A 44 -14.98 1.45 44.00
C SER A 44 -15.07 2.79 44.73
N TRP A 45 -14.11 3.69 44.48
CA TRP A 45 -14.00 4.98 45.15
C TRP A 45 -14.34 6.17 44.24
N GLU A 46 -14.74 5.94 42.99
CA GLU A 46 -14.99 6.98 41.98
C GLU A 46 -15.98 8.04 42.47
N LYS A 47 -17.09 7.62 43.09
CA LYS A 47 -18.14 8.52 43.61
C LYS A 47 -17.75 9.26 44.89
N LEU A 48 -16.71 8.78 45.58
CA LEU A 48 -16.28 9.29 46.88
C LEU A 48 -15.02 10.17 46.78
N LEU A 49 -14.24 10.01 45.72
CA LEU A 49 -13.00 10.74 45.52
C LEU A 49 -13.25 12.10 44.86
N PRO A 50 -12.79 13.21 45.49
CA PRO A 50 -12.73 14.50 44.81
C PRO A 50 -11.86 14.40 43.55
N SER A 51 -12.25 15.10 42.48
CA SER A 51 -11.53 15.06 41.20
C SER A 51 -10.04 15.42 41.33
N SER A 52 -9.69 16.33 42.23
CA SER A 52 -8.30 16.71 42.51
C SER A 52 -7.46 15.56 43.08
N VAL A 53 -8.05 14.71 43.92
CA VAL A 53 -7.38 13.55 44.51
C VAL A 53 -7.17 12.48 43.45
N LEU A 54 -8.19 12.22 42.62
CA LEU A 54 -8.08 11.29 41.50
C LEU A 54 -6.96 11.70 40.53
N GLN A 55 -6.91 12.98 40.14
CA GLN A 55 -5.83 13.48 39.28
C GLN A 55 -4.46 13.35 39.94
N SER A 56 -4.35 13.64 41.25
CA SER A 56 -3.10 13.47 41.98
C SER A 56 -2.63 12.00 42.00
N ILE A 57 -3.54 11.04 42.16
CA ILE A 57 -3.22 9.60 42.12
C ILE A 57 -2.76 9.20 40.71
N LEU A 58 -3.47 9.62 39.68
CA LEU A 58 -3.13 9.35 38.29
C LEU A 58 -1.74 9.89 37.92
N GLU A 59 -1.44 11.14 38.28
CA GLU A 59 -0.21 11.83 37.87
C GLU A 59 1.01 11.49 38.73
N ASN A 60 0.84 11.34 40.05
CA ASN A 60 1.97 11.19 40.96
C ASN A 60 2.24 9.73 41.35
N ILE A 61 1.30 8.81 41.09
CA ILE A 61 1.43 7.41 41.52
C ILE A 61 1.39 6.47 40.31
N ILE A 62 0.33 6.54 39.51
CA ILE A 62 0.12 5.58 38.41
C ILE A 62 1.06 5.89 37.25
N LEU A 63 1.09 7.13 36.76
CA LEU A 63 1.89 7.51 35.60
C LEU A 63 3.40 7.26 35.81
N PRO A 64 4.04 7.59 36.95
CA PRO A 64 5.46 7.31 37.16
C PRO A 64 5.77 5.81 37.22
N LYS A 65 4.92 5.02 37.90
CA LYS A 65 5.06 3.55 37.96
C LYS A 65 4.90 2.91 36.59
N LEU A 66 3.90 3.34 35.83
CA LEU A 66 3.63 2.85 34.48
C LEU A 66 4.77 3.22 33.54
N SER A 67 5.25 4.47 33.57
CA SER A 67 6.39 4.92 32.78
C SER A 67 7.66 4.12 33.11
N ALA A 68 7.95 3.86 34.39
CA ALA A 68 9.07 3.02 34.79
C ALA A 68 8.93 1.58 34.27
N ALA A 69 7.73 1.00 34.33
CA ALA A 69 7.46 -0.32 33.78
C ALA A 69 7.66 -0.37 32.25
N VAL A 70 7.13 0.60 31.52
CA VAL A 70 7.34 0.77 30.06
C VAL A 70 8.82 0.94 29.72
N ASN A 71 9.56 1.73 30.49
CA ASN A 71 11.00 1.93 30.30
C ASN A 71 11.82 0.66 30.61
N SER A 72 11.31 -0.24 31.46
CA SER A 72 11.94 -1.55 31.72
C SER A 72 11.51 -2.64 30.74
N TRP A 73 10.43 -2.42 29.97
CA TRP A 73 9.77 -3.47 29.20
C TRP A 73 10.55 -3.90 27.98
N ASP A 74 10.79 -5.21 27.82
CA ASP A 74 11.47 -5.77 26.64
C ASP A 74 10.53 -6.69 25.83
N PRO A 75 10.15 -6.31 24.59
CA PRO A 75 9.30 -7.13 23.72
C PRO A 75 9.86 -8.52 23.40
N ARG A 76 11.18 -8.74 23.50
CA ARG A 76 11.80 -10.04 23.16
C ARG A 76 11.79 -11.03 24.32
N ARG A 77 11.59 -10.55 25.54
CA ARG A 77 11.78 -11.34 26.77
C ARG A 77 10.50 -11.51 27.58
N GLU A 78 9.56 -10.59 27.44
CA GLU A 78 8.34 -10.62 28.22
C GLU A 78 7.23 -11.40 27.50
N THR A 79 6.57 -12.28 28.26
CA THR A 79 5.46 -13.11 27.79
C THR A 79 4.12 -12.38 27.85
N VAL A 80 3.99 -11.40 28.74
CA VAL A 80 2.77 -10.62 28.91
C VAL A 80 2.75 -9.47 27.89
N PRO A 81 1.77 -9.42 26.98
CA PRO A 81 1.70 -8.35 25.99
C PRO A 81 1.54 -6.98 26.63
N ILE A 82 2.31 -5.99 26.20
CA ILE A 82 2.32 -4.65 26.80
C ILE A 82 0.94 -3.95 26.80
N HIS A 83 0.13 -4.19 25.76
CA HIS A 83 -1.20 -3.60 25.68
C HIS A 83 -2.10 -4.04 26.85
N SER A 84 -1.92 -5.25 27.39
CA SER A 84 -2.76 -5.79 28.47
C SER A 84 -2.69 -4.98 29.77
N TRP A 85 -1.57 -4.30 30.00
CA TRP A 85 -1.36 -3.51 31.22
C TRP A 85 -1.21 -2.01 30.97
N VAL A 86 -1.09 -1.57 29.70
CA VAL A 86 -1.13 -0.14 29.33
C VAL A 86 -2.53 0.31 28.91
N HIS A 87 -3.24 -0.46 28.07
CA HIS A 87 -4.54 -0.05 27.51
C HIS A 87 -5.62 0.22 28.55
N PRO A 88 -5.69 -0.52 29.68
CA PRO A 88 -6.71 -0.24 30.70
C PRO A 88 -6.63 1.17 31.29
N TRP A 89 -5.48 1.84 31.17
CA TRP A 89 -5.28 3.23 31.64
C TRP A 89 -5.67 4.29 30.61
N LEU A 90 -5.98 3.91 29.36
CA LEU A 90 -6.34 4.84 28.29
C LEU A 90 -7.50 5.77 28.65
N PRO A 91 -8.62 5.30 29.24
CA PRO A 91 -9.75 6.17 29.55
C PRO A 91 -9.44 7.23 30.61
N LEU A 92 -8.47 6.96 31.51
CA LEU A 92 -8.15 7.81 32.66
C LEU A 92 -6.97 8.77 32.38
N LEU A 93 -5.95 8.30 31.65
CA LEU A 93 -4.73 9.06 31.39
C LEU A 93 -4.70 9.72 30.01
N GLY A 94 -5.35 9.12 29.01
CA GLY A 94 -5.45 9.68 27.65
C GLY A 94 -4.10 10.16 27.09
N GLN A 95 -4.02 11.46 26.78
CA GLN A 95 -2.82 12.11 26.22
C GLN A 95 -1.59 12.10 27.15
N ARG A 96 -1.77 11.89 28.46
CA ARG A 96 -0.65 11.85 29.40
C ARG A 96 0.26 10.63 29.19
N LEU A 97 -0.22 9.62 28.46
CA LEU A 97 0.55 8.43 28.09
C LEU A 97 1.40 8.61 26.81
N GLU A 98 1.37 9.78 26.17
CA GLU A 98 2.09 10.01 24.90
C GLU A 98 3.59 9.69 24.99
N SER A 99 4.22 10.04 26.13
CA SER A 99 5.61 9.71 26.40
C SER A 99 5.88 8.21 26.46
N CYS A 100 4.93 7.43 27.00
CA CYS A 100 5.01 5.98 27.03
C CYS A 100 4.87 5.40 25.62
N TYR A 101 3.97 5.94 24.79
CA TYR A 101 3.79 5.48 23.41
C TYR A 101 5.05 5.65 22.57
N HIS A 102 5.78 6.74 22.74
CA HIS A 102 7.08 6.94 22.08
C HIS A 102 8.09 5.84 22.46
N THR A 103 8.23 5.52 23.75
CA THR A 103 9.12 4.44 24.20
C THR A 103 8.69 3.08 23.65
N ILE A 104 7.39 2.77 23.70
CA ILE A 104 6.84 1.50 23.22
C ILE A 104 7.08 1.35 21.72
N ARG A 105 6.77 2.40 20.95
CA ARG A 105 6.99 2.45 19.51
C ARG A 105 8.46 2.21 19.17
N SER A 106 9.37 2.93 19.79
CA SER A 106 10.82 2.77 19.55
C SER A 106 11.32 1.34 19.80
N ARG A 107 10.83 0.68 20.87
CA ARG A 107 11.19 -0.71 21.16
C ARG A 107 10.59 -1.69 20.17
N LEU A 108 9.32 -1.51 19.80
CA LEU A 108 8.66 -2.32 18.77
C LEU A 108 9.41 -2.19 17.44
N GLU A 109 9.71 -0.97 17.00
CA GLU A 109 10.49 -0.73 15.78
C GLU A 109 11.85 -1.46 15.82
N SER A 110 12.56 -1.45 16.95
CA SER A 110 13.83 -2.17 17.11
C SER A 110 13.70 -3.69 16.91
N VAL A 111 12.61 -4.30 17.38
CA VAL A 111 12.37 -5.74 17.15
C VAL A 111 11.94 -6.01 15.71
N LEU A 112 11.13 -5.14 15.14
CA LEU A 112 10.59 -5.31 13.79
C LEU A 112 11.68 -5.25 12.70
N HIS A 113 12.84 -4.65 12.96
CA HIS A 113 13.98 -4.71 12.02
C HIS A 113 14.41 -6.16 11.72
N ALA A 114 14.45 -7.04 12.73
CA ALA A 114 14.85 -8.44 12.57
C ALA A 114 13.67 -9.42 12.45
N TRP A 115 12.43 -8.93 12.54
CA TRP A 115 11.22 -9.75 12.47
C TRP A 115 11.05 -10.47 11.12
N HIS A 116 10.40 -11.62 11.11
CA HIS A 116 10.04 -12.36 9.90
C HIS A 116 8.53 -12.65 9.88
N PRO A 117 7.83 -12.61 8.72
CA PRO A 117 6.39 -12.82 8.65
C PRO A 117 5.83 -14.11 9.25
N SER A 118 6.65 -15.17 9.35
CA SER A 118 6.27 -16.42 10.02
C SER A 118 6.09 -16.29 11.54
N ASP A 119 6.62 -15.23 12.15
CA ASP A 119 6.47 -14.94 13.57
C ASP A 119 5.19 -14.14 13.82
N MET A 120 4.13 -14.86 14.20
CA MET A 120 2.80 -14.32 14.48
C MET A 120 2.76 -13.46 15.75
N SER A 121 3.75 -13.55 16.64
CA SER A 121 3.76 -12.80 17.90
C SER A 121 3.73 -11.29 17.67
N ALA A 122 4.40 -10.81 16.61
CA ALA A 122 4.40 -9.40 16.24
C ALA A 122 3.01 -8.87 15.94
N TYR A 123 2.16 -9.65 15.25
CA TYR A 123 0.78 -9.25 14.96
C TYR A 123 -0.04 -9.14 16.24
N TYR A 124 0.07 -10.11 17.16
CA TYR A 124 -0.64 -10.07 18.45
C TYR A 124 -0.19 -8.90 19.33
N ILE A 125 1.10 -8.55 19.28
CA ILE A 125 1.63 -7.42 20.03
C ILE A 125 1.17 -6.09 19.43
N LEU A 126 1.16 -5.96 18.09
CA LEU A 126 0.89 -4.70 17.38
C LEU A 126 -0.60 -4.42 17.15
N SER A 127 -1.41 -5.42 16.84
CA SER A 127 -2.82 -5.23 16.44
C SER A 127 -3.65 -4.39 17.41
N PRO A 128 -3.48 -4.48 18.75
CA PRO A 128 -4.25 -3.63 19.67
C PRO A 128 -3.87 -2.15 19.56
N TRP A 129 -2.65 -1.83 19.15
CA TRP A 129 -2.17 -0.45 19.02
C TRP A 129 -2.73 0.28 17.80
N LYS A 130 -3.36 -0.43 16.87
CA LYS A 130 -3.96 0.15 15.66
C LYS A 130 -4.98 1.25 15.99
N THR A 131 -5.76 1.08 17.05
CA THR A 131 -6.78 2.06 17.48
C THR A 131 -6.23 3.13 18.42
N VAL A 132 -5.00 2.96 18.91
CA VAL A 132 -4.35 3.85 19.88
C VAL A 132 -3.42 4.84 19.18
N PHE A 133 -2.65 4.37 18.19
CA PHE A 133 -1.81 5.23 17.38
C PHE A 133 -2.64 5.98 16.33
N ASP A 134 -2.22 7.19 16.00
CA ASP A 134 -2.79 7.92 14.89
C ASP A 134 -2.56 7.18 13.57
N ALA A 135 -3.49 7.33 12.62
CA ALA A 135 -3.49 6.62 11.36
C ALA A 135 -2.18 6.84 10.56
N ILE A 136 -1.59 8.04 10.63
CA ILE A 136 -0.39 8.41 9.89
C ILE A 136 0.83 7.65 10.45
N ASN A 137 1.03 7.67 11.77
CA ASN A 137 2.15 6.96 12.39
C ASN A 137 1.97 5.44 12.31
N TRP A 138 0.74 4.94 12.40
CA TRP A 138 0.45 3.53 12.16
C TRP A 138 0.84 3.11 10.74
N GLU A 139 0.40 3.86 9.72
CA GLU A 139 0.74 3.59 8.33
C GLU A 139 2.25 3.64 8.08
N LYS A 140 2.95 4.64 8.61
CA LYS A 140 4.42 4.74 8.51
C LYS A 140 5.11 3.51 9.10
N LEU A 141 4.63 3.01 10.24
CA LEU A 141 5.17 1.81 10.87
C LEU A 141 4.94 0.57 9.99
N MET A 142 3.73 0.41 9.44
CA MET A 142 3.39 -0.69 8.53
C MET A 142 4.27 -0.67 7.27
N VAL A 143 4.37 0.48 6.60
CA VAL A 143 5.14 0.65 5.35
C VAL A 143 6.64 0.46 5.57
N ARG A 144 7.16 0.91 6.71
CA ARG A 144 8.60 0.82 6.99
C ARG A 144 9.05 -0.59 7.37
N PHE A 145 8.25 -1.33 8.12
CA PHE A 145 8.72 -2.56 8.76
C PHE A 145 7.98 -3.84 8.35
N ILE A 146 6.69 -3.74 8.04
CA ILE A 146 5.85 -4.91 7.76
C ILE A 146 5.75 -5.16 6.26
N VAL A 147 5.26 -4.17 5.51
CA VAL A 147 4.99 -4.27 4.06
C VAL A 147 6.19 -4.78 3.26
N PRO A 148 7.44 -4.30 3.44
CA PRO A 148 8.57 -4.76 2.64
C PRO A 148 8.87 -6.25 2.81
N LYS A 149 8.64 -6.78 4.02
CA LYS A 149 8.89 -8.19 4.35
C LYS A 149 7.77 -9.09 3.84
N LEU A 150 6.52 -8.61 3.89
CA LEU A 150 5.40 -9.30 3.25
C LEU A 150 5.59 -9.35 1.73
N LEU A 151 6.04 -8.25 1.10
CA LEU A 151 6.38 -8.23 -0.33
C LEU A 151 7.46 -9.28 -0.66
N ALA A 152 8.55 -9.32 0.11
CA ALA A 152 9.62 -10.29 -0.11
C ALA A 152 9.11 -11.74 -0.06
N VAL A 153 8.34 -12.08 0.98
CA VAL A 153 7.71 -13.40 1.12
C VAL A 153 6.78 -13.71 -0.05
N MET A 154 6.00 -12.73 -0.53
CA MET A 154 5.09 -12.93 -1.67
C MET A 154 5.82 -13.07 -3.01
N HIS A 155 6.99 -12.47 -3.16
CA HIS A 155 7.83 -12.70 -4.34
C HIS A 155 8.40 -14.12 -4.35
N GLU A 156 8.78 -14.65 -3.20
CA GLU A 156 9.25 -16.03 -3.04
C GLU A 156 8.12 -17.06 -3.12
N PHE A 157 6.87 -16.63 -2.87
CA PHE A 157 5.70 -17.49 -2.91
C PHE A 157 5.55 -18.23 -4.24
N GLN A 158 5.37 -19.55 -4.16
CA GLN A 158 5.19 -20.43 -5.32
C GLN A 158 3.81 -21.07 -5.27
N ILE A 159 3.10 -20.99 -6.39
CA ILE A 159 1.78 -21.60 -6.55
C ILE A 159 1.94 -22.84 -7.40
N ASN A 160 1.68 -23.99 -6.79
CA ASN A 160 1.71 -25.28 -7.46
C ASN A 160 0.37 -26.00 -7.23
N PRO A 161 -0.45 -26.23 -8.27
CA PRO A 161 -1.73 -26.92 -8.14
C PRO A 161 -1.63 -28.32 -7.52
N ALA A 162 -0.52 -29.04 -7.74
CA ALA A 162 -0.32 -30.40 -7.24
C ALA A 162 0.20 -30.47 -5.79
N ASN A 163 0.85 -29.41 -5.29
CA ASN A 163 1.41 -29.36 -3.94
C ASN A 163 1.44 -27.91 -3.43
N GLN A 164 0.33 -27.45 -2.85
CA GLN A 164 0.21 -26.08 -2.36
C GLN A 164 0.80 -25.95 -0.96
N ASN A 165 1.79 -25.07 -0.80
CA ASN A 165 2.14 -24.53 0.50
C ASN A 165 1.39 -23.20 0.69
N LEU A 166 0.61 -23.06 1.76
CA LEU A 166 -0.20 -21.88 2.03
C LEU A 166 0.39 -20.96 3.12
N ASP A 167 1.51 -21.34 3.74
CA ASP A 167 2.05 -20.67 4.93
C ASP A 167 2.32 -19.19 4.65
N GLN A 168 3.03 -18.91 3.57
CA GLN A 168 3.39 -17.55 3.15
C GLN A 168 2.14 -16.69 2.86
N PHE A 169 1.12 -17.29 2.24
CA PHE A 169 -0.16 -16.62 2.00
C PHE A 169 -0.88 -16.31 3.33
N TYR A 170 -0.89 -17.25 4.27
CA TYR A 170 -1.49 -17.05 5.59
C TYR A 170 -0.76 -15.97 6.40
N TRP A 171 0.56 -15.87 6.30
CA TRP A 171 1.32 -14.80 6.93
C TRP A 171 0.82 -13.45 6.43
N VAL A 172 0.69 -13.24 5.12
CA VAL A 172 0.15 -11.98 4.56
C VAL A 172 -1.30 -11.75 4.96
N ARG A 173 -2.14 -12.79 4.87
CA ARG A 173 -3.58 -12.73 5.21
C ARG A 173 -3.80 -12.22 6.63
N THR A 174 -2.94 -12.62 7.57
CA THR A 174 -3.03 -12.17 8.98
C THR A 174 -2.99 -10.65 9.09
N TRP A 175 -2.21 -9.98 8.24
CA TRP A 175 -2.04 -8.52 8.25
C TRP A 175 -3.08 -7.78 7.41
N ALA A 176 -4.00 -8.49 6.73
CA ALA A 176 -5.01 -7.91 5.82
C ALA A 176 -5.82 -6.77 6.46
N THR A 177 -6.19 -6.91 7.73
CA THR A 177 -6.98 -5.90 8.45
C THR A 177 -6.11 -4.83 9.11
N ALA A 178 -4.82 -5.07 9.30
CA ALA A 178 -3.91 -4.14 9.98
C ALA A 178 -3.30 -3.11 9.02
N ILE A 179 -3.01 -3.51 7.78
CA ILE A 179 -2.39 -2.68 6.75
C ILE A 179 -3.48 -1.90 6.00
N PRO A 180 -3.30 -0.59 5.73
CA PRO A 180 -4.21 0.15 4.87
C PRO A 180 -4.36 -0.51 3.50
N ILE A 181 -5.59 -0.55 2.99
CA ILE A 181 -5.95 -1.34 1.80
C ILE A 181 -5.05 -1.04 0.60
N HIS A 182 -4.71 0.23 0.35
CA HIS A 182 -3.88 0.65 -0.79
C HIS A 182 -2.45 0.08 -0.76
N HIS A 183 -1.93 -0.32 0.41
CA HIS A 183 -0.65 -1.03 0.54
C HIS A 183 -0.81 -2.55 0.50
N MET A 184 -1.99 -3.07 0.84
CA MET A 184 -2.29 -4.50 0.74
C MET A 184 -2.51 -4.92 -0.72
N LEU A 185 -3.11 -4.06 -1.56
CA LEU A 185 -3.38 -4.39 -2.96
C LEU A 185 -2.11 -4.77 -3.75
N PRO A 186 -1.00 -4.00 -3.71
CA PRO A 186 0.23 -4.38 -4.43
C PRO A 186 0.84 -5.71 -3.96
N ILE A 187 0.71 -6.04 -2.68
CA ILE A 187 1.17 -7.32 -2.13
C ILE A 187 0.34 -8.47 -2.73
N LEU A 188 -0.99 -8.30 -2.76
CA LEU A 188 -1.90 -9.30 -3.33
C LEU A 188 -1.79 -9.37 -4.85
N ASP A 189 -1.41 -8.29 -5.53
CA ASP A 189 -1.20 -8.31 -6.98
C ASP A 189 -0.05 -9.24 -7.38
N ILE A 190 1.00 -9.36 -6.56
CA ILE A 190 2.06 -10.35 -6.77
C ILE A 190 1.49 -11.78 -6.74
N PHE A 191 0.61 -12.06 -5.77
CA PHE A 191 -0.12 -13.32 -5.70
C PHE A 191 -0.97 -13.54 -6.96
N PHE A 192 -1.82 -12.56 -7.31
CA PHE A 192 -2.74 -12.71 -8.44
C PHE A 192 -2.00 -12.89 -9.76
N ASN A 193 -0.87 -12.22 -9.98
CA ASN A 193 -0.05 -12.39 -11.17
C ASN A 193 0.40 -13.85 -11.32
N LYS A 194 1.03 -14.41 -10.28
CA LYS A 194 1.49 -15.81 -10.28
C LYS A 194 0.32 -16.79 -10.38
N TRP A 195 -0.78 -16.50 -9.68
CA TRP A 195 -1.95 -17.37 -9.61
C TRP A 195 -2.66 -17.46 -10.96
N GLN A 196 -2.87 -16.31 -11.61
CA GLN A 196 -3.47 -16.24 -12.95
C GLN A 196 -2.57 -16.84 -14.02
N GLU A 197 -1.24 -16.69 -13.91
CA GLU A 197 -0.28 -17.31 -14.83
C GLU A 197 -0.33 -18.84 -14.74
N VAL A 198 -0.35 -19.40 -13.52
CA VAL A 198 -0.52 -20.84 -13.31
C VAL A 198 -1.84 -21.33 -13.89
N LEU A 199 -2.93 -20.58 -13.67
CA LEU A 199 -4.24 -20.89 -14.24
C LEU A 199 -4.19 -20.88 -15.78
N TYR A 200 -3.60 -19.86 -16.38
CA TYR A 200 -3.44 -19.73 -17.82
C TYR A 200 -2.75 -20.97 -18.42
N HIS A 201 -1.58 -21.33 -17.88
CA HIS A 201 -0.83 -22.49 -18.38
C HIS A 201 -1.60 -23.81 -18.20
N TRP A 202 -2.33 -23.96 -17.10
CA TRP A 202 -3.17 -25.13 -16.87
C TRP A 202 -4.31 -25.22 -17.89
N LEU A 203 -4.99 -24.09 -18.17
CA LEU A 203 -6.09 -24.02 -19.14
C LEU A 203 -5.63 -24.26 -20.59
N CYS A 204 -4.48 -23.73 -20.98
CA CYS A 204 -3.92 -23.94 -22.33
C CYS A 204 -3.37 -25.36 -22.59
N SER A 205 -3.34 -26.20 -21.56
CA SER A 205 -2.88 -27.59 -21.68
C SER A 205 -4.07 -28.52 -21.95
N ASN A 206 -4.34 -29.49 -21.08
CA ASN A 206 -5.54 -30.32 -21.13
C ASN A 206 -6.20 -30.35 -19.74
N PRO A 207 -6.97 -29.30 -19.37
CA PRO A 207 -7.46 -29.13 -18.01
C PRO A 207 -8.62 -30.08 -17.69
N ASN A 208 -8.62 -30.63 -16.47
CA ASN A 208 -9.84 -31.13 -15.86
C ASN A 208 -10.60 -29.95 -15.24
N PHE A 209 -11.67 -29.50 -15.88
CA PHE A 209 -12.42 -28.32 -15.45
C PHE A 209 -12.99 -28.44 -14.03
N GLU A 210 -13.34 -29.65 -13.56
CA GLU A 210 -13.83 -29.83 -12.19
C GLU A 210 -12.73 -29.51 -11.16
N GLU A 211 -11.50 -29.97 -11.42
CA GLU A 211 -10.34 -29.67 -10.58
C GLU A 211 -9.99 -28.19 -10.62
N VAL A 212 -10.02 -27.57 -11.80
CA VAL A 212 -9.77 -26.12 -11.96
C VAL A 212 -10.81 -25.30 -11.18
N THR A 213 -12.09 -25.67 -11.26
CA THR A 213 -13.15 -24.99 -10.49
C THR A 213 -12.95 -25.14 -8.99
N LYS A 214 -12.65 -26.35 -8.49
CA LYS A 214 -12.36 -26.57 -7.06
C LYS A 214 -11.15 -25.76 -6.60
N TRP A 215 -10.11 -25.71 -7.42
CA TRP A 215 -8.90 -24.94 -7.16
C TRP A 215 -9.19 -23.44 -7.08
N TYR A 216 -9.94 -22.89 -8.04
CA TYR A 216 -10.37 -21.49 -8.02
C TYR A 216 -11.17 -21.15 -6.77
N LEU A 217 -12.18 -21.97 -6.44
CA LEU A 217 -13.05 -21.74 -5.28
C LEU A 217 -12.25 -21.82 -3.97
N GLY A 218 -11.35 -22.80 -3.85
CA GLY A 218 -10.48 -22.92 -2.68
C GLY A 218 -9.64 -21.65 -2.44
N TRP A 219 -9.00 -21.11 -3.48
CA TRP A 219 -8.26 -19.84 -3.35
C TRP A 219 -9.15 -18.66 -3.01
N LYS A 220 -10.33 -18.56 -3.63
CA LYS A 220 -11.29 -17.48 -3.36
C LYS A 220 -11.76 -17.49 -1.91
N GLU A 221 -12.02 -18.67 -1.33
CA GLU A 221 -12.45 -18.82 0.06
C GLU A 221 -11.38 -18.39 1.09
N LEU A 222 -10.09 -18.49 0.72
CA LEU A 222 -9.00 -18.04 1.59
C LEU A 222 -8.93 -16.51 1.72
N ILE A 223 -9.45 -15.76 0.74
CA ILE A 223 -9.43 -14.30 0.77
C ILE A 223 -10.49 -13.79 1.76
N PRO A 224 -10.13 -12.96 2.76
CA PRO A 224 -11.09 -12.36 3.69
C PRO A 224 -12.23 -11.60 2.99
N PRO A 225 -13.46 -11.62 3.51
CA PRO A 225 -14.61 -10.98 2.86
C PRO A 225 -14.44 -9.47 2.68
N GLU A 226 -13.69 -8.80 3.56
CA GLU A 226 -13.38 -7.37 3.47
C GLU A 226 -12.53 -7.07 2.23
N LEU A 227 -11.62 -7.97 1.88
CA LEU A 227 -10.80 -7.86 0.68
C LEU A 227 -11.59 -8.27 -0.56
N GLN A 228 -12.44 -9.29 -0.47
CA GLN A 228 -13.33 -9.67 -1.58
C GLN A 228 -14.35 -8.59 -1.93
N ALA A 229 -14.71 -7.70 -0.99
CA ALA A 229 -15.57 -6.56 -1.27
C ALA A 229 -14.88 -5.46 -2.10
N ASN A 230 -13.55 -5.44 -2.13
CA ASN A 230 -12.78 -4.44 -2.87
C ASN A 230 -12.89 -4.66 -4.39
N GLU A 231 -13.14 -3.59 -5.14
CA GLU A 231 -13.34 -3.64 -6.60
C GLU A 231 -12.14 -4.20 -7.36
N HIS A 232 -10.92 -3.87 -6.94
CA HIS A 232 -9.69 -4.35 -7.57
C HIS A 232 -9.55 -5.87 -7.42
N ILE A 233 -9.76 -6.38 -6.20
CA ILE A 233 -9.70 -7.82 -5.90
C ILE A 233 -10.77 -8.58 -6.69
N ARG A 234 -11.99 -8.04 -6.77
CA ARG A 234 -13.08 -8.61 -7.58
C ARG A 234 -12.72 -8.66 -9.05
N TYR A 235 -12.13 -7.60 -9.58
CA TYR A 235 -11.66 -7.55 -10.95
C TYR A 235 -10.61 -8.64 -11.23
N ARG A 236 -9.60 -8.81 -10.35
CA ARG A 236 -8.59 -9.87 -10.49
C ARG A 236 -9.21 -11.28 -10.46
N LEU A 237 -10.19 -11.51 -9.59
CA LEU A 237 -10.93 -12.78 -9.53
C LEU A 237 -11.80 -13.04 -10.77
N ASN A 238 -12.42 -12.00 -11.32
CA ASN A 238 -13.22 -12.09 -12.53
C ASN A 238 -12.36 -12.36 -13.77
N LEU A 239 -11.15 -11.79 -13.85
CA LEU A 239 -10.23 -12.09 -14.95
C LEU A 239 -9.93 -13.59 -15.05
N ALA A 240 -9.71 -14.25 -13.91
CA ALA A 240 -9.53 -15.70 -13.86
C ALA A 240 -10.78 -16.47 -14.29
N LEU A 241 -11.98 -16.02 -13.89
CA LEU A 241 -13.23 -16.63 -14.34
C LEU A 241 -13.43 -16.47 -15.85
N ASP A 242 -13.13 -15.30 -16.42
CA ASP A 242 -13.22 -15.05 -17.86
C ASP A 242 -12.29 -16.01 -18.64
N MET A 243 -11.07 -16.24 -18.14
CA MET A 243 -10.15 -17.22 -18.74
C MET A 243 -10.71 -18.64 -18.69
N MET A 244 -11.31 -19.04 -17.56
CA MET A 244 -11.95 -20.35 -17.43
C MET A 244 -13.13 -20.50 -18.41
N ASN A 245 -13.96 -19.47 -18.55
CA ASN A 245 -15.09 -19.48 -19.49
C ASN A 245 -14.61 -19.59 -20.95
N GLN A 246 -13.57 -18.83 -21.34
CA GLN A 246 -12.96 -18.94 -22.67
C GLN A 246 -12.46 -20.36 -22.96
N ALA A 247 -11.76 -20.97 -22.01
CA ALA A 247 -11.27 -22.34 -22.15
C ALA A 247 -12.40 -23.37 -22.30
N VAL A 248 -13.49 -23.22 -21.54
CA VAL A 248 -14.67 -24.10 -21.63
C VAL A 248 -15.38 -23.94 -22.98
N GLU A 249 -15.46 -22.72 -23.51
CA GLU A 249 -16.04 -22.40 -24.82
C GLU A 249 -15.13 -22.80 -25.99
N GLY A 250 -13.91 -23.27 -25.73
CA GLY A 250 -12.92 -23.62 -26.75
C GLY A 250 -12.31 -22.41 -27.47
N LEU A 251 -12.45 -21.21 -26.90
CA LEU A 251 -11.84 -19.98 -27.38
C LEU A 251 -10.38 -19.90 -26.93
N GLU A 252 -9.57 -19.13 -27.66
CA GLU A 252 -8.19 -18.86 -27.26
C GLU A 252 -8.19 -18.07 -25.94
N VAL A 253 -7.56 -18.63 -24.92
CA VAL A 253 -7.44 -17.99 -23.60
C VAL A 253 -6.48 -16.82 -23.72
N VAL A 254 -6.89 -15.63 -23.28
CA VAL A 254 -6.03 -14.45 -23.30
C VAL A 254 -5.05 -14.51 -22.12
N GLN A 255 -3.75 -14.27 -22.39
CA GLN A 255 -2.73 -14.24 -21.36
C GLN A 255 -2.98 -13.11 -20.33
N PRO A 256 -2.87 -13.39 -19.01
CA PRO A 256 -2.94 -12.38 -17.96
C PRO A 256 -1.91 -11.26 -18.16
N GLY A 257 -2.27 -10.00 -17.89
CA GLY A 257 -1.41 -8.82 -18.07
C GLY A 257 -1.44 -8.18 -19.47
N LEU A 258 -1.84 -8.90 -20.52
CA LEU A 258 -1.94 -8.34 -21.88
C LEU A 258 -3.08 -7.30 -21.97
N ARG A 259 -4.22 -7.55 -21.31
CA ARG A 259 -5.39 -6.63 -21.31
C ARG A 259 -5.15 -5.33 -20.53
N GLU A 260 -4.40 -5.39 -19.43
CA GLU A 260 -4.09 -4.25 -18.57
C GLU A 260 -3.10 -3.30 -19.25
N ASN A 261 -2.10 -3.85 -19.94
CA ASN A 261 -1.16 -3.09 -20.77
C ASN A 261 -1.87 -2.34 -21.90
N ILE A 262 -2.82 -2.98 -22.60
CA ILE A 262 -3.61 -2.33 -23.67
C ILE A 262 -4.44 -1.17 -23.10
N SER A 263 -5.02 -1.34 -21.91
CA SER A 263 -5.86 -0.33 -21.26
C SER A 263 -5.03 0.87 -20.78
N TYR A 264 -3.89 0.62 -20.14
CA TYR A 264 -2.94 1.63 -19.69
C TYR A 264 -2.38 2.45 -20.86
N LEU A 265 -1.96 1.78 -21.95
CA LEU A 265 -1.47 2.43 -23.16
C LEU A 265 -2.52 3.34 -23.79
N ARG A 266 -3.78 2.89 -23.87
CA ARG A 266 -4.89 3.70 -24.38
C ARG A 266 -5.14 4.97 -23.54
N VAL A 267 -5.04 4.87 -22.22
CA VAL A 267 -5.20 6.02 -21.30
C VAL A 267 -4.02 6.99 -21.45
N LEU A 268 -2.79 6.48 -21.61
CA LEU A 268 -1.61 7.31 -21.85
C LEU A 268 -1.71 8.06 -23.18
N GLU A 269 -2.10 7.37 -24.25
CA GLU A 269 -2.34 7.97 -25.57
C GLU A 269 -3.42 9.05 -25.53
N GLN A 270 -4.51 8.82 -24.80
CA GLN A 270 -5.61 9.78 -24.66
C GLN A 270 -5.16 11.05 -23.91
N ARG A 271 -4.36 10.92 -22.83
CA ARG A 271 -3.78 12.08 -22.12
C ARG A 271 -2.78 12.85 -22.96
N GLN A 272 -1.97 12.16 -23.76
CA GLN A 272 -1.04 12.82 -24.69
C GLN A 272 -1.82 13.60 -25.76
N PHE A 273 -2.88 13.02 -26.31
CA PHE A 273 -3.72 13.66 -27.30
C PHE A 273 -4.44 14.90 -26.74
N GLU A 274 -4.95 14.84 -25.51
CA GLU A 274 -5.56 15.98 -24.84
C GLU A 274 -4.56 17.10 -24.54
N THR A 275 -3.34 16.76 -24.13
CA THR A 275 -2.26 17.72 -23.88
C THR A 275 -1.83 18.41 -25.18
N GLN A 276 -1.68 17.65 -26.27
CA GLN A 276 -1.37 18.20 -27.60
C GLN A 276 -2.49 19.10 -28.12
N LYS A 277 -3.76 18.73 -27.91
CA LYS A 277 -4.92 19.55 -28.29
C LYS A 277 -4.95 20.87 -27.50
N LYS A 278 -4.64 20.84 -26.19
CA LYS A 278 -4.55 22.06 -25.36
C LYS A 278 -3.37 22.96 -25.78
N ALA A 279 -2.21 22.38 -26.09
CA ALA A 279 -1.05 23.12 -26.56
C ALA A 279 -1.28 23.77 -27.94
N ALA A 280 -1.95 23.08 -28.86
CA ALA A 280 -2.30 23.61 -30.18
C ALA A 280 -3.30 24.79 -30.10
N VAL A 281 -4.28 24.72 -29.19
CA VAL A 281 -5.23 25.81 -28.93
C VAL A 281 -4.53 27.02 -28.30
N GLN A 282 -3.57 26.82 -27.39
CA GLN A 282 -2.77 27.92 -26.84
C GLN A 282 -1.83 28.55 -27.87
N ALA A 283 -1.22 27.77 -28.75
CA ALA A 283 -0.33 28.26 -29.80
C ALA A 283 -1.04 29.16 -30.84
N GLN A 284 -2.34 28.93 -31.11
CA GLN A 284 -3.14 29.78 -32.01
C GLN A 284 -3.60 31.10 -31.37
N SER A 285 -3.35 31.32 -30.07
CA SER A 285 -3.87 32.48 -29.32
C SER A 285 -2.80 33.48 -28.83
N ARG A 286 -1.52 33.34 -29.21
CA ARG A 286 -0.45 34.29 -28.83
C ARG A 286 -0.02 35.18 -30.01
N PRO A 287 -0.04 36.53 -29.87
CA PRO A 287 0.67 37.41 -30.78
C PRO A 287 2.19 37.36 -30.50
N SER A 288 2.97 37.50 -31.57
CA SER A 288 4.43 37.44 -31.59
C SER A 288 5.10 38.62 -30.88
N VAL A 289 5.83 38.39 -29.78
CA VAL A 289 6.91 39.28 -29.30
C VAL A 289 8.01 38.46 -28.62
N GLY A 290 9.24 38.64 -29.08
CA GLY A 290 10.43 38.76 -28.22
C GLY A 290 11.10 37.49 -27.72
N SER A 291 12.21 37.14 -28.36
CA SER A 291 13.23 36.19 -27.93
C SER A 291 13.77 36.48 -26.52
N ASN A 292 13.90 35.45 -25.69
CA ASN A 292 15.11 35.25 -24.90
C ASN A 292 15.20 33.82 -24.34
N SER A 293 16.31 33.18 -24.68
CA SER A 293 16.71 31.83 -24.30
C SER A 293 17.02 31.72 -22.81
N GLY A 294 16.53 30.65 -22.19
CA GLY A 294 16.97 30.17 -20.87
C GLY A 294 16.93 28.64 -20.89
N ILE A 295 18.08 28.05 -21.18
CA ILE A 295 18.30 26.59 -21.20
C ILE A 295 18.38 26.12 -19.74
N GLN A 296 17.46 25.24 -19.34
CA GLN A 296 17.62 24.36 -18.18
C GLN A 296 17.43 22.93 -18.67
N MET A 297 18.56 22.23 -18.79
CA MET A 297 18.65 20.81 -19.08
C MET A 297 18.98 20.15 -17.74
N ASP A 298 18.01 19.49 -17.12
CA ASP A 298 18.30 18.30 -16.32
C ASP A 298 17.01 17.51 -16.05
N GLY A 299 17.03 16.24 -16.45
CA GLY A 299 15.87 15.35 -16.42
C GLY A 299 15.93 14.39 -17.59
N ALA A 300 16.65 13.28 -17.40
CA ALA A 300 16.58 12.14 -18.30
C ALA A 300 15.12 11.65 -18.37
N VAL A 301 14.42 12.05 -19.42
CA VAL A 301 13.09 11.54 -19.77
C VAL A 301 13.33 10.21 -20.48
N ASP A 302 12.76 9.13 -19.95
CA ASP A 302 12.56 7.89 -20.71
C ASP A 302 11.74 8.24 -21.96
N MET A 303 12.41 8.46 -23.10
CA MET A 303 11.75 8.80 -24.34
C MET A 303 11.04 7.58 -24.91
N SER A 304 9.77 7.74 -25.29
CA SER A 304 9.02 6.68 -25.96
C SER A 304 9.61 6.39 -27.35
N MET A 305 9.57 5.14 -27.84
CA MET A 305 10.10 4.80 -29.17
C MET A 305 9.52 5.65 -30.30
N LYS A 306 8.25 6.08 -30.18
CA LYS A 306 7.62 7.03 -31.11
C LYS A 306 8.34 8.38 -31.14
N GLU A 307 8.72 8.88 -29.97
CA GLU A 307 9.45 10.15 -29.80
C GLU A 307 10.88 10.04 -30.34
N VAL A 308 11.54 8.90 -30.13
CA VAL A 308 12.86 8.62 -30.73
C VAL A 308 12.78 8.65 -32.26
N ILE A 309 11.77 8.03 -32.86
CA ILE A 309 11.57 8.02 -34.32
C ILE A 309 11.21 9.43 -34.84
N GLU A 310 10.42 10.19 -34.08
CA GLU A 310 10.03 11.56 -34.42
C GLU A 310 11.23 12.52 -34.40
N VAL A 311 12.06 12.44 -33.34
CA VAL A 311 13.33 13.17 -33.24
C VAL A 311 14.26 12.77 -34.38
N HIS A 312 14.40 11.47 -34.64
CA HIS A 312 15.25 10.95 -35.72
C HIS A 312 14.77 11.42 -37.12
N ALA A 313 13.46 11.50 -37.34
CA ALA A 313 12.90 12.07 -38.56
C ALA A 313 13.26 13.56 -38.68
N GLN A 314 13.07 14.32 -37.60
CA GLN A 314 13.33 15.77 -37.55
C GLN A 314 14.81 16.11 -37.78
N GLU A 315 15.73 15.37 -37.18
CA GLU A 315 17.18 15.52 -37.36
C GLU A 315 17.60 15.32 -38.82
N ASN A 316 16.89 14.46 -39.55
CA ASN A 316 17.15 14.17 -40.96
C ASN A 316 16.26 14.98 -41.92
N GLY A 317 15.55 16.00 -41.43
CA GLY A 317 14.69 16.86 -42.24
C GLY A 317 13.45 16.17 -42.82
N LEU A 318 13.01 15.06 -42.22
CA LEU A 318 11.88 14.26 -42.65
C LEU A 318 10.61 14.58 -41.85
N LEU A 319 9.46 14.41 -42.47
CA LEU A 319 8.17 14.55 -41.80
C LEU A 319 7.75 13.21 -41.20
N PHE A 320 7.46 13.22 -39.90
CA PHE A 320 6.81 12.12 -39.19
C PHE A 320 5.34 12.49 -38.90
N LYS A 321 4.38 11.82 -39.53
CA LYS A 321 2.93 12.14 -39.37
C LYS A 321 2.06 10.89 -39.40
N PRO A 322 1.02 10.78 -38.55
CA PRO A 322 0.05 9.71 -38.65
C PRO A 322 -0.72 9.79 -39.98
N LYS A 323 -1.12 8.64 -40.54
CA LYS A 323 -2.03 8.55 -41.69
C LYS A 323 -3.44 8.23 -41.16
N PRO A 324 -4.31 9.23 -40.93
CA PRO A 324 -5.59 9.01 -40.27
C PRO A 324 -6.46 8.04 -41.07
N GLY A 325 -7.12 7.11 -40.37
CA GLY A 325 -7.99 6.10 -40.99
C GLY A 325 -7.26 4.92 -41.63
N ARG A 326 -5.93 4.83 -41.51
CA ARG A 326 -5.15 3.66 -41.93
C ARG A 326 -4.54 2.94 -40.74
N MET A 327 -4.98 1.71 -40.53
CA MET A 327 -4.56 0.80 -39.47
C MET A 327 -4.12 -0.54 -40.09
N GLN A 328 -3.16 -1.20 -39.47
CA GLN A 328 -2.73 -2.55 -39.84
C GLN A 328 -2.55 -3.35 -38.56
N ASP A 329 -3.23 -4.49 -38.43
CA ASP A 329 -3.14 -5.39 -37.27
C ASP A 329 -3.31 -4.65 -35.93
N GLY A 330 -4.24 -3.70 -35.87
CA GLY A 330 -4.51 -2.87 -34.68
C GLY A 330 -3.52 -1.73 -34.44
N HIS A 331 -2.48 -1.59 -35.24
CA HIS A 331 -1.49 -0.53 -35.12
C HIS A 331 -1.75 0.64 -36.07
N GLN A 332 -1.52 1.86 -35.58
CA GLN A 332 -1.59 3.08 -36.38
C GLN A 332 -0.43 3.15 -37.39
N ILE A 333 -0.75 3.41 -38.65
CA ILE A 333 0.27 3.64 -39.68
C ILE A 333 0.73 5.10 -39.61
N TYR A 334 2.04 5.29 -39.52
CA TYR A 334 2.71 6.59 -39.61
C TYR A 334 3.44 6.71 -40.94
N GLY A 335 3.57 7.93 -41.46
CA GLY A 335 4.50 8.26 -42.52
C GLY A 335 5.81 8.73 -41.93
N PHE A 336 6.92 8.09 -42.30
CA PHE A 336 8.29 8.55 -42.05
C PHE A 336 8.87 8.99 -43.40
N GLY A 337 8.80 10.29 -43.69
CA GLY A 337 9.05 10.81 -45.03
C GLY A 337 8.11 10.17 -46.07
N ASN A 338 8.69 9.36 -46.97
CA ASN A 338 7.97 8.68 -48.06
C ASN A 338 7.56 7.24 -47.75
N ILE A 339 7.99 6.67 -46.62
CA ILE A 339 7.70 5.28 -46.24
C ILE A 339 6.60 5.22 -45.19
N SER A 340 5.77 4.17 -45.24
CA SER A 340 4.79 3.87 -44.20
C SER A 340 5.44 2.99 -43.15
N ILE A 341 5.25 3.32 -41.87
CA ILE A 341 5.78 2.56 -40.74
C ILE A 341 4.70 2.26 -39.71
N ILE A 342 4.91 1.18 -38.96
CA ILE A 342 4.14 0.77 -37.78
C ILE A 342 5.11 0.67 -36.62
N ILE A 343 4.68 1.15 -35.46
CA ILE A 343 5.44 1.11 -34.23
C ILE A 343 4.75 0.11 -33.31
N ASP A 344 5.44 -0.99 -33.00
CA ASP A 344 5.05 -1.94 -31.98
C ASP A 344 5.70 -1.49 -30.66
N SER A 345 4.94 -0.69 -29.91
CA SER A 345 5.35 -0.13 -28.62
C SER A 345 5.54 -1.22 -27.55
N LEU A 346 4.92 -2.39 -27.71
CA LEU A 346 4.99 -3.49 -26.74
C LEU A 346 6.34 -4.22 -26.87
N ASN A 347 6.78 -4.49 -28.10
CA ASN A 347 8.04 -5.18 -28.35
C ASN A 347 9.23 -4.23 -28.61
N GLN A 348 9.01 -2.91 -28.58
CA GLN A 348 9.99 -1.89 -28.97
C GLN A 348 10.55 -2.17 -30.37
N LYS A 349 9.66 -2.39 -31.34
CA LYS A 349 10.01 -2.70 -32.73
C LYS A 349 9.35 -1.76 -33.71
N VAL A 350 10.04 -1.49 -34.82
CA VAL A 350 9.49 -0.71 -35.94
C VAL A 350 9.41 -1.60 -37.17
N PHE A 351 8.29 -1.51 -37.87
CA PHE A 351 8.08 -2.20 -39.14
C PHE A 351 7.87 -1.17 -40.23
N ALA A 352 8.56 -1.32 -41.36
CA ALA A 352 8.34 -0.50 -42.56
C ALA A 352 7.64 -1.30 -43.65
N GLN A 353 6.80 -0.63 -44.42
CA GLN A 353 6.14 -1.21 -45.58
C GLN A 353 7.09 -1.18 -46.78
N VAL A 354 7.53 -2.36 -47.22
CA VAL A 354 8.41 -2.58 -48.38
C VAL A 354 7.71 -3.56 -49.33
N GLU A 355 7.42 -3.14 -50.56
CA GLU A 355 6.82 -3.99 -51.61
C GLU A 355 5.58 -4.78 -51.13
N ASP A 356 4.66 -4.06 -50.47
CA ASP A 356 3.41 -4.58 -49.86
C ASP A 356 3.58 -5.59 -48.71
N ARG A 357 4.78 -5.72 -48.16
CA ARG A 357 5.03 -6.48 -46.92
C ARG A 357 5.56 -5.59 -45.81
N TRP A 358 5.23 -5.93 -44.57
CA TRP A 358 5.75 -5.27 -43.38
C TRP A 358 7.00 -6.00 -42.91
N SER A 359 8.15 -5.32 -42.95
CA SER A 359 9.42 -5.87 -42.50
C SER A 359 9.93 -5.11 -41.28
N PHE A 360 10.46 -5.84 -40.29
CA PHE A 360 11.13 -5.26 -39.14
C PHE A 360 12.38 -4.48 -39.60
N VAL A 361 12.56 -3.28 -39.06
CA VAL A 361 13.63 -2.35 -39.46
C VAL A 361 14.20 -1.58 -38.27
N SER A 362 15.50 -1.27 -38.33
CA SER A 362 16.14 -0.32 -37.40
C SER A 362 15.91 1.13 -37.84
N LEU A 363 16.20 2.10 -36.96
CA LEU A 363 16.14 3.53 -37.27
C LEU A 363 17.02 3.92 -38.47
N GLU A 364 18.24 3.40 -38.52
CA GLU A 364 19.17 3.61 -39.64
C GLU A 364 18.60 3.07 -40.96
N GLN A 365 17.96 1.90 -40.92
CA GLN A 365 17.33 1.30 -42.10
C GLN A 365 16.12 2.09 -42.60
N LEU A 366 15.42 2.84 -41.74
CA LEU A 366 14.33 3.73 -42.16
C LEU A 366 14.83 4.86 -43.07
N LEU A 367 15.98 5.44 -42.76
CA LEU A 367 16.61 6.47 -43.60
C LEU A 367 17.05 5.89 -44.95
N ASP A 368 17.67 4.71 -44.94
CA ASP A 368 18.07 4.02 -46.17
C ASP A 368 16.87 3.71 -47.07
N LEU A 369 15.78 3.21 -46.48
CA LEU A 369 14.54 2.93 -47.20
C LEU A 369 13.89 4.20 -47.74
N HIS A 370 13.90 5.29 -46.98
CA HIS A 370 13.46 6.60 -47.46
C HIS A 370 14.26 7.05 -48.68
N ASN A 371 15.59 7.03 -48.60
CA ASN A 371 16.49 7.46 -49.68
C ASN A 371 16.30 6.61 -50.95
N ARG A 372 16.15 5.29 -50.80
CA ARG A 372 15.88 4.36 -51.93
C ARG A 372 14.50 4.59 -52.55
N SER A 373 13.48 4.90 -51.74
CA SER A 373 12.12 5.18 -52.23
C SER A 373 12.04 6.49 -53.04
N GLY A 374 12.90 7.47 -52.72
CA GLY A 374 13.02 8.72 -53.47
C GLY A 374 13.68 8.56 -54.85
N SER A 375 14.62 7.63 -54.99
CA SER A 375 15.34 7.39 -56.25
C SER A 375 14.53 6.63 -57.31
N LYS A 376 13.47 5.89 -56.93
CA LYS A 376 12.55 5.21 -57.87
C LYS A 376 11.49 6.13 -58.49
N ARG A 377 11.38 7.39 -58.04
CA ARG A 377 10.37 8.38 -58.47
C ARG A 377 10.91 9.51 -59.35
N ARG A 378 12.16 9.41 -59.81
CA ARG A 378 12.80 10.38 -60.72
C ARG A 378 12.94 9.83 -62.12
#